data_AF-A0A0L7QMV8-F1
#
_entry.id   AF-A0A0L7QMV8-F1
#
_cell.length_a   1.000
_cell.length_b   1.000
_cell.length_c   1.000
_cell.angle_alpha   90.00
_cell.angle_beta   90.00
_cell.angle_gamma   90.00
#
_symmetry.space_group_name_H-M   'P 1'
#
loop_
_entity.id
_entity.type
_entity.pdbx_description
1 polymer ?
#
loop_
_entity_poly.entity_id
_entity_poly.type
_entity_poly.pdbx_seq_one_letter_code
_entity_poly.pdbx_strand_id
1 'polypeptide(L)'
;MPQGTRKKAFSGKAKKQQLQAKKQRQNSALNSCHSRGDEGNGEFEYNAIQKINKQPKDDNSSKNRYALQFFQESKEELMKRKELGRSTIEPLSLKDQEVSDNYFPPEIDMPKRPPWDFNMSKDQLELREQRYFTEYLKNVGKLSAISYFELNIETWRQLWRVLEISDVLLIIVDIRFPVLMFPPYLYDHVTNELKKDMILVLNKVDLAPPALVVAWKEYFRTMYPKLHILMFTSYPTYNLRGNRNETEGLKQRRRKGKLKMAAEGAQKLLDACKEIVGDNVDLSCWHDKIEEEMQIEFDLDDADHKDNVIIEKEDTSYFKHERYKNGVLTIGCIGTPNVGKSSLMNALMGKKVVSVSRTPGHTKHFQTIFLTKNVCLCDCPGLVFPSTVPKQLQILMGSFPIAQVREPYSTIRFLAERLDLPKILKIQHPDNDDTWSAMDICDGWAAKRNFVTARAARLDSYRAANSLLRMTLEGKICMYVYPPNWTDKKDKWENHSEVELVRWIQARNKEHDVNELEKVYTSSEDKRKENRMIPTVPPAKSQ
;
A
#
# COMPACT_ATOMS: atom_id res chain seq x y z
N MET A 1 33.79 -40.05 6.95
CA MET A 1 32.42 -39.66 6.56
C MET A 1 31.57 -40.92 6.42
N PRO A 2 30.48 -41.10 7.18
CA PRO A 2 29.52 -42.16 6.88
C PRO A 2 28.46 -41.65 5.89
N GLN A 3 28.23 -42.44 4.84
CA GLN A 3 27.33 -42.15 3.73
C GLN A 3 25.87 -42.05 4.20
N GLY A 4 25.20 -40.95 3.82
CA GLY A 4 23.81 -40.68 4.15
C GLY A 4 22.84 -41.70 3.54
N THR A 5 22.03 -42.32 4.38
CA THR A 5 20.92 -43.18 4.00
C THR A 5 19.85 -42.40 3.23
N ARG A 6 19.61 -42.76 1.96
CA ARG A 6 18.49 -42.25 1.15
C ARG A 6 17.16 -42.55 1.85
N LYS A 7 16.37 -41.51 2.17
CA LYS A 7 15.00 -41.65 2.69
C LYS A 7 14.14 -42.46 1.72
N LYS A 8 13.61 -43.60 2.17
CA LYS A 8 12.63 -44.40 1.41
C LYS A 8 11.37 -43.58 1.12
N ALA A 9 10.88 -43.64 -0.12
CA ALA A 9 9.62 -43.02 -0.50
C ALA A 9 8.44 -43.66 0.25
N PHE A 10 7.56 -42.84 0.81
CA PHE A 10 6.36 -43.30 1.50
C PHE A 10 5.42 -44.01 0.51
N SER A 11 5.05 -45.26 0.81
CA SER A 11 3.97 -45.97 0.10
C SER A 11 2.66 -45.15 0.17
N GLY A 12 1.92 -45.08 -0.94
CA GLY A 12 0.65 -44.34 -1.01
C GLY A 12 -0.37 -44.76 0.05
N LYS A 13 -0.31 -46.00 0.52
CA LYS A 13 -1.16 -46.53 1.61
C LYS A 13 -0.79 -45.91 2.96
N ALA A 14 0.51 -45.74 3.24
CA ALA A 14 1.00 -45.09 4.45
C ALA A 14 0.66 -43.58 4.45
N LYS A 15 0.72 -42.91 3.29
CA LYS A 15 0.32 -41.50 3.14
C LYS A 15 -1.18 -41.29 3.39
N LYS A 16 -2.02 -42.23 2.93
CA LYS A 16 -3.48 -42.21 3.16
C LYS A 16 -3.84 -42.43 4.64
N GLN A 17 -3.16 -43.37 5.31
CA GLN A 17 -3.32 -43.59 6.75
C GLN A 17 -2.85 -42.39 7.57
N GLN A 18 -1.76 -41.73 7.18
CA GLN A 18 -1.26 -40.53 7.85
C GLN A 18 -2.24 -39.35 7.71
N LEU A 19 -2.90 -39.21 6.55
CA LEU A 19 -3.96 -38.23 6.32
C LEU A 19 -5.24 -38.53 7.13
N GLN A 20 -5.61 -39.82 7.26
CA GLN A 20 -6.74 -40.24 8.10
C GLN A 20 -6.45 -40.01 9.58
N ALA A 21 -5.26 -40.35 10.06
CA ALA A 21 -4.82 -40.08 11.43
C ALA A 21 -4.78 -38.57 11.74
N LYS A 22 -4.38 -37.75 10.76
CA LYS A 22 -4.41 -36.28 10.88
C LYS A 22 -5.83 -35.73 10.96
N LYS A 23 -6.78 -36.28 10.18
CA LYS A 23 -8.21 -35.94 10.26
C LYS A 23 -8.83 -36.38 11.59
N GLN A 24 -8.48 -37.57 12.09
CA GLN A 24 -8.95 -38.04 13.40
C GLN A 24 -8.40 -37.18 14.54
N ARG A 25 -7.13 -36.75 14.50
CA ARG A 25 -6.57 -35.79 15.47
C ARG A 25 -7.22 -34.42 15.43
N GLN A 26 -7.59 -33.93 14.24
CA GLN A 26 -8.35 -32.68 14.11
C GLN A 26 -9.77 -32.81 14.66
N ASN A 27 -10.44 -33.94 14.42
CA ASN A 27 -11.77 -34.20 14.99
C ASN A 27 -11.73 -34.41 16.51
N SER A 28 -10.68 -35.04 17.06
CA SER A 28 -10.54 -35.18 18.52
C SER A 28 -10.21 -33.85 19.21
N ALA A 29 -9.47 -32.95 18.55
CA ALA A 29 -9.23 -31.59 19.04
C ALA A 29 -10.48 -30.69 18.97
N LEU A 30 -11.37 -30.94 18.01
CA LEU A 30 -12.70 -30.31 17.93
C LEU A 30 -13.66 -30.86 18.99
N ASN A 31 -13.56 -32.14 19.35
CA ASN A 31 -14.39 -32.70 20.43
C ASN A 31 -13.87 -32.35 21.83
N SER A 32 -12.56 -32.20 22.03
CA SER A 32 -12.01 -31.77 23.33
C SER A 32 -12.30 -30.31 23.66
N CYS A 33 -12.78 -29.51 22.69
CA CYS A 33 -13.22 -28.14 22.92
C CYS A 33 -14.72 -28.02 23.28
N HIS A 34 -15.46 -29.13 23.34
CA HIS A 34 -16.88 -29.17 23.73
C HIS A 34 -17.14 -29.88 25.06
N SER A 35 -16.11 -30.34 25.79
CA SER A 35 -16.31 -31.12 27.02
C SER A 35 -15.46 -30.67 28.23
N ARG A 36 -14.99 -29.42 28.25
CA ARG A 36 -14.39 -28.81 29.45
C ARG A 36 -14.86 -27.36 29.58
N GLY A 37 -15.89 -27.15 30.38
CA GLY A 37 -16.39 -25.83 30.73
C GLY A 37 -17.87 -25.84 31.10
N ASP A 38 -18.27 -26.71 32.02
CA ASP A 38 -19.53 -26.55 32.75
C ASP A 38 -19.24 -26.87 34.21
N GLU A 39 -18.87 -25.83 34.98
CA GLU A 39 -19.06 -25.71 36.43
C GLU A 39 -18.53 -24.32 36.89
N GLY A 40 -19.47 -23.42 37.17
CA GLY A 40 -19.38 -22.40 38.23
C GLY A 40 -18.42 -21.21 38.06
N ASN A 41 -18.88 -20.13 37.39
CA ASN A 41 -19.00 -18.78 37.99
C ASN A 41 -19.53 -17.77 36.96
N GLY A 42 -20.48 -16.95 37.40
CA GLY A 42 -21.40 -16.18 36.58
C GLY A 42 -20.82 -14.99 35.80
N GLU A 43 -21.56 -14.68 34.72
CA GLU A 43 -21.75 -13.38 34.06
C GLU A 43 -20.50 -12.56 33.69
N PHE A 44 -20.11 -12.65 32.41
CA PHE A 44 -20.25 -11.58 31.41
C PHE A 44 -19.62 -12.06 30.09
N GLU A 45 -20.43 -12.73 29.27
CA GLU A 45 -20.03 -13.27 27.97
C GLU A 45 -20.05 -12.17 26.89
N TYR A 46 -19.00 -11.34 26.86
CA TYR A 46 -18.70 -10.57 25.65
C TYR A 46 -18.00 -11.51 24.67
N ASN A 47 -18.69 -11.80 23.56
CA ASN A 47 -18.20 -12.47 22.34
C ASN A 47 -16.67 -12.47 22.25
N ALA A 48 -16.04 -13.61 22.52
CA ALA A 48 -14.60 -13.77 22.36
C ALA A 48 -14.22 -13.43 20.91
N ILE A 49 -13.56 -12.28 20.70
CA ILE A 49 -13.18 -11.73 19.39
C ILE A 49 -12.59 -12.85 18.52
N GLN A 50 -13.36 -13.32 17.54
CA GLN A 50 -12.92 -14.36 16.63
C GLN A 50 -12.04 -13.71 15.55
N LYS A 51 -10.75 -14.05 15.53
CA LYS A 51 -9.77 -13.51 14.60
C LYS A 51 -9.62 -14.42 13.36
N ILE A 52 -9.54 -13.85 12.15
CA ILE A 52 -9.37 -14.61 10.89
C ILE A 52 -8.02 -15.36 10.83
N ASN A 53 -6.98 -14.84 11.51
CA ASN A 53 -5.63 -15.40 11.53
C ASN A 53 -5.17 -15.70 12.98
N LYS A 54 -5.91 -16.53 13.73
CA LYS A 54 -5.50 -16.91 15.10
C LYS A 54 -4.14 -17.61 15.09
N GLN A 55 -3.26 -17.19 16.01
CA GLN A 55 -1.97 -17.83 16.21
C GLN A 55 -2.15 -19.25 16.78
N PRO A 56 -1.38 -20.25 16.31
CA PRO A 56 -1.31 -21.54 16.98
C PRO A 56 -0.71 -21.35 18.38
N LYS A 57 -1.22 -22.07 19.38
CA LYS A 57 -0.77 -22.01 20.79
C LYS A 57 0.60 -22.69 21.04
N ASP A 58 1.31 -23.09 19.99
CA ASP A 58 2.61 -23.77 20.15
C ASP A 58 3.72 -22.74 20.37
N ASP A 59 4.36 -22.78 21.56
CA ASP A 59 5.43 -21.87 22.02
C ASP A 59 6.65 -21.76 21.08
N ASN A 60 6.81 -22.68 20.13
CA ASN A 60 7.99 -22.76 19.26
C ASN A 60 7.82 -22.14 17.86
N SER A 61 6.67 -21.53 17.53
CA SER A 61 6.43 -20.99 16.18
C SER A 61 6.29 -19.47 16.15
N SER A 62 7.41 -18.75 16.16
CA SER A 62 7.50 -17.29 15.92
C SER A 62 7.05 -16.84 14.51
N LYS A 63 6.78 -17.78 13.58
CA LYS A 63 6.57 -17.51 12.14
C LYS A 63 5.39 -16.58 11.82
N ASN A 64 4.41 -16.51 12.72
CA ASN A 64 3.16 -15.75 12.53
C ASN A 64 2.94 -14.67 13.59
N ARG A 65 3.99 -14.30 14.35
CA ARG A 65 3.86 -13.27 15.40
C ARG A 65 3.31 -11.96 14.86
N TYR A 66 3.77 -11.52 13.69
CA TYR A 66 3.41 -10.25 13.04
C TYR A 66 2.41 -10.41 11.88
N ALA A 67 1.62 -11.49 11.89
CA ALA A 67 0.55 -11.64 10.90
C ALA A 67 -0.62 -10.69 11.25
N LEU A 68 -1.17 -10.01 10.24
CA LEU A 68 -2.32 -9.13 10.39
C LEU A 68 -3.52 -9.92 10.91
N GLN A 69 -4.23 -9.39 11.91
CA GLN A 69 -5.39 -10.05 12.51
C GLN A 69 -6.63 -9.17 12.36
N PHE A 70 -7.70 -9.75 11.82
CA PHE A 70 -8.99 -9.09 11.57
C PHE A 70 -10.15 -9.86 12.22
N PHE A 71 -11.27 -9.18 12.45
CA PHE A 71 -12.51 -9.79 12.96
C PHE A 71 -13.08 -10.84 11.99
N GLN A 72 -13.73 -11.87 12.53
CA GLN A 72 -14.44 -12.88 11.75
C GLN A 72 -15.90 -12.48 11.53
N GLU A 73 -16.37 -12.68 10.30
CA GLU A 73 -17.74 -12.38 9.89
C GLU A 73 -18.76 -13.41 10.38
N SER A 74 -19.97 -12.92 10.70
CA SER A 74 -21.15 -13.74 10.96
C SER A 74 -21.68 -14.39 9.67
N LYS A 75 -22.40 -15.52 9.79
CA LYS A 75 -23.01 -16.19 8.63
C LYS A 75 -24.13 -15.37 8.01
N GLU A 76 -24.86 -14.62 8.84
CA GLU A 76 -26.00 -13.78 8.41
C GLU A 76 -25.55 -12.63 7.52
N GLU A 77 -24.48 -11.92 7.91
CA GLU A 77 -23.89 -10.88 7.07
C GLU A 77 -23.42 -11.42 5.72
N LEU A 78 -22.80 -12.61 5.71
CA LEU A 78 -22.35 -13.26 4.48
C LEU A 78 -23.52 -13.59 3.56
N MET A 79 -24.67 -14.01 4.10
CA MET A 79 -25.87 -14.26 3.30
C MET A 79 -26.45 -12.97 2.73
N LYS A 80 -26.57 -11.90 3.53
CA LYS A 80 -27.02 -10.58 3.07
C LYS A 80 -26.14 -10.04 1.94
N ARG A 81 -24.81 -10.13 2.07
CA ARG A 81 -23.87 -9.68 1.03
C ARG A 81 -23.97 -10.49 -0.27
N LYS A 82 -24.22 -11.80 -0.18
CA LYS A 82 -24.47 -12.64 -1.37
C LYS A 82 -25.72 -12.22 -2.12
N GLU A 83 -26.78 -11.89 -1.38
CA GLU A 83 -28.03 -11.42 -1.99
C GLU A 83 -27.83 -10.07 -2.69
N LEU A 84 -27.11 -9.15 -2.05
CA LEU A 84 -26.71 -7.89 -2.67
C LEU A 84 -25.85 -8.07 -3.92
N GLY A 85 -25.09 -9.16 -4.04
CA GLY A 85 -24.31 -9.47 -5.24
C GLY A 85 -25.16 -9.94 -6.44
N ARG A 86 -26.41 -10.36 -6.20
CA ARG A 86 -27.34 -10.84 -7.23
C ARG A 86 -28.34 -9.79 -7.69
N SER A 87 -28.58 -8.75 -6.89
CA SER A 87 -29.45 -7.67 -7.31
C SER A 87 -28.80 -6.84 -8.42
N THR A 88 -29.64 -6.18 -9.20
CA THR A 88 -29.26 -5.24 -10.26
C THR A 88 -28.33 -4.14 -9.74
N ILE A 89 -27.38 -3.76 -10.59
CA ILE A 89 -26.42 -2.68 -10.33
C ILE A 89 -27.02 -1.36 -10.80
N GLU A 90 -27.00 -0.36 -9.93
CA GLU A 90 -27.39 1.02 -10.26
C GLU A 90 -26.13 1.89 -10.31
N PRO A 91 -25.84 2.57 -11.44
CA PRO A 91 -24.70 3.46 -11.54
C PRO A 91 -24.81 4.64 -10.57
N LEU A 92 -23.72 4.94 -9.86
CA LEU A 92 -23.60 6.08 -8.97
C LEU A 92 -23.14 7.32 -9.75
N SER A 93 -23.70 8.47 -9.41
CA SER A 93 -23.25 9.75 -9.94
C SER A 93 -21.81 10.05 -9.48
N LEU A 94 -21.09 10.92 -10.20
CA LEU A 94 -19.74 11.34 -9.77
C LEU A 94 -19.78 12.07 -8.41
N LYS A 95 -20.86 12.80 -8.13
CA LYS A 95 -21.04 13.54 -6.88
C LYS A 95 -21.15 12.59 -5.68
N ASP A 96 -21.82 11.47 -5.83
CA ASP A 96 -21.94 10.43 -4.77
C ASP A 96 -20.63 9.65 -4.55
N GLN A 97 -19.65 9.83 -5.44
CA GLN A 97 -18.30 9.25 -5.33
C GLN A 97 -17.29 10.21 -4.70
N GLU A 98 -17.70 11.42 -4.35
CA GLU A 98 -16.88 12.38 -3.61
C GLU A 98 -16.78 11.96 -2.14
N VAL A 99 -15.57 12.03 -1.60
CA VAL A 99 -15.21 11.51 -0.29
C VAL A 99 -14.36 12.52 0.47
N SER A 100 -14.64 12.69 1.76
CA SER A 100 -13.80 13.45 2.69
C SER A 100 -13.17 12.51 3.74
N ASP A 101 -12.61 13.10 4.79
CA ASP A 101 -12.09 12.42 5.99
C ASP A 101 -13.18 11.93 6.96
N ASN A 102 -14.47 11.98 6.57
CA ASN A 102 -15.61 11.54 7.36
C ASN A 102 -15.56 10.06 7.82
N TYR A 103 -14.66 9.25 7.24
CA TYR A 103 -14.42 7.88 7.68
C TYR A 103 -13.58 7.77 8.95
N PHE A 104 -13.10 8.88 9.50
CA PHE A 104 -12.37 8.96 10.76
C PHE A 104 -13.15 9.86 11.73
N PRO A 105 -14.27 9.38 12.27
CA PRO A 105 -15.08 10.17 13.20
C PRO A 105 -14.29 10.42 14.50
N PRO A 106 -14.52 11.55 15.21
CA PRO A 106 -13.73 11.95 16.37
C PRO A 106 -13.71 10.93 17.53
N GLU A 107 -14.70 10.04 17.60
CA GLU A 107 -14.79 8.98 18.62
C GLU A 107 -13.79 7.83 18.38
N ILE A 108 -13.19 7.75 17.18
CA ILE A 108 -12.22 6.73 16.80
C ILE A 108 -10.81 7.35 16.81
N ASP A 109 -9.93 6.77 17.63
CA ASP A 109 -8.50 7.09 17.68
C ASP A 109 -7.67 5.81 17.52
N MET A 110 -6.36 5.93 17.31
CA MET A 110 -5.41 4.81 17.37
C MET A 110 -4.97 4.51 18.81
N PRO A 111 -4.52 3.28 19.11
CA PRO A 111 -3.90 2.98 20.39
C PRO A 111 -2.55 3.72 20.49
N LYS A 112 -2.44 4.64 21.45
CA LYS A 112 -1.21 5.37 21.77
C LYS A 112 -0.39 4.56 22.77
N ARG A 113 0.94 4.59 22.66
CA ARG A 113 1.79 3.84 23.60
C ARG A 113 1.57 4.36 25.02
N PRO A 114 1.28 3.50 26.01
CA PRO A 114 1.20 3.96 27.39
C PRO A 114 2.58 4.47 27.86
N PRO A 115 2.63 5.49 28.74
CA PRO A 115 3.89 5.99 29.29
C PRO A 115 4.69 4.87 29.95
N TRP A 116 6.02 4.89 29.78
CA TRP A 116 6.92 3.91 30.38
C TRP A 116 8.22 4.58 30.83
N ASP A 117 8.96 3.91 31.72
CA ASP A 117 10.21 4.40 32.28
C ASP A 117 11.30 3.31 32.33
N PHE A 118 12.54 3.71 32.62
CA PHE A 118 13.72 2.81 32.65
C PHE A 118 13.76 1.86 33.82
N ASN A 119 12.92 2.07 34.83
CA ASN A 119 12.85 1.19 35.98
C ASN A 119 11.96 -0.03 35.70
N MET A 120 11.16 0.00 34.63
CA MET A 120 10.33 -1.13 34.22
C MET A 120 11.17 -2.21 33.53
N SER A 121 10.97 -3.46 33.94
CA SER A 121 11.50 -4.59 33.18
C SER A 121 10.76 -4.73 31.85
N LYS A 122 11.40 -5.40 30.87
CA LYS A 122 10.79 -5.70 29.58
C LYS A 122 9.42 -6.39 29.75
N ASP A 123 9.33 -7.40 30.61
CA ASP A 123 8.10 -8.16 30.83
C ASP A 123 7.00 -7.30 31.48
N GLN A 124 7.38 -6.39 32.39
CA GLN A 124 6.44 -5.45 33.00
C GLN A 124 5.88 -4.48 31.96
N LEU A 125 6.74 -3.95 31.07
CA LEU A 125 6.33 -3.08 29.98
C LEU A 125 5.41 -3.81 29.00
N GLU A 126 5.79 -5.01 28.57
CA GLU A 126 4.97 -5.82 27.66
C GLU A 126 3.60 -6.14 28.26
N LEU A 127 3.54 -6.47 29.55
CA LEU A 127 2.28 -6.72 30.26
C LEU A 127 1.42 -5.46 30.36
N ARG A 128 2.03 -4.30 30.62
CA ARG A 128 1.32 -3.01 30.68
C ARG A 128 0.72 -2.64 29.33
N GLU A 129 1.51 -2.73 28.27
CA GLU A 129 1.07 -2.49 26.90
C GLU A 129 -0.05 -3.46 26.50
N GLN A 130 0.06 -4.75 26.88
CA GLN A 130 -0.96 -5.75 26.63
C GLN A 130 -2.28 -5.43 27.34
N ARG A 131 -2.23 -5.00 28.61
CA ARG A 131 -3.41 -4.58 29.37
C ARG A 131 -4.07 -3.37 28.73
N TYR A 132 -3.29 -2.34 28.43
CA TYR A 132 -3.76 -1.13 27.74
C TYR A 132 -4.44 -1.47 26.41
N PHE A 133 -3.79 -2.26 25.55
CA PHE A 133 -4.34 -2.61 24.25
C PHE A 133 -5.61 -3.44 24.35
N THR A 134 -5.72 -4.31 25.36
CA THR A 134 -6.93 -5.10 25.61
C THR A 134 -8.10 -4.21 26.02
N GLU A 135 -7.85 -3.23 26.89
CA GLU A 135 -8.86 -2.24 27.30
C GLU A 135 -9.27 -1.34 26.13
N TYR A 136 -8.31 -0.87 25.35
CA TYR A 136 -8.54 -0.15 24.10
C TYR A 136 -9.47 -0.94 23.16
N LEU A 137 -9.18 -2.22 22.91
CA LEU A 137 -10.03 -3.07 22.06
C LEU A 137 -11.44 -3.25 22.63
N LYS A 138 -11.60 -3.30 23.96
CA LYS A 138 -12.91 -3.38 24.62
C LYS A 138 -13.72 -2.10 24.40
N ASN A 139 -13.08 -0.93 24.45
CA ASN A 139 -13.74 0.35 24.22
C ASN A 139 -14.10 0.55 22.76
N VAL A 140 -13.18 0.24 21.86
CA VAL A 140 -13.39 0.25 20.41
C VAL A 140 -14.51 -0.73 20.03
N GLY A 141 -14.56 -1.93 20.61
CA GLY A 141 -15.62 -2.91 20.35
C GLY A 141 -17.04 -2.46 20.72
N LYS A 142 -17.21 -1.39 21.51
CA LYS A 142 -18.54 -0.81 21.81
C LYS A 142 -19.05 0.08 20.69
N LEU A 143 -18.16 0.61 19.85
CA LEU A 143 -18.53 1.48 18.75
C LEU A 143 -19.11 0.61 17.63
N SER A 144 -20.38 0.87 17.27
CA SER A 144 -20.97 0.26 16.09
C SER A 144 -20.29 0.79 14.82
N ALA A 145 -20.09 -0.08 13.83
CA ALA A 145 -19.61 0.26 12.47
C ALA A 145 -18.11 0.58 12.28
N ILE A 146 -17.22 0.07 13.14
CA ILE A 146 -15.77 0.11 12.86
C ILE A 146 -15.41 -0.90 11.75
N SER A 147 -14.55 -0.45 10.86
CA SER A 147 -13.94 -1.22 9.78
C SER A 147 -12.89 -2.22 10.29
N TYR A 148 -12.39 -3.07 9.39
CA TYR A 148 -11.30 -3.98 9.76
C TYR A 148 -10.01 -3.21 9.98
N PHE A 149 -9.41 -3.34 11.17
CA PHE A 149 -8.12 -2.76 11.50
C PHE A 149 -7.21 -3.82 12.15
N GLU A 150 -5.96 -3.47 12.41
CA GLU A 150 -4.99 -4.39 13.02
C GLU A 150 -5.32 -4.71 14.50
N LEU A 151 -5.53 -5.99 14.80
CA LEU A 151 -5.81 -6.52 16.15
C LEU A 151 -4.58 -7.15 16.82
N ASN A 152 -3.42 -7.07 16.19
CA ASN A 152 -2.16 -7.59 16.69
C ASN A 152 -1.33 -6.49 17.36
N ILE A 153 -1.16 -6.57 18.67
CA ILE A 153 -0.35 -5.61 19.44
C ILE A 153 1.09 -5.51 18.95
N GLU A 154 1.64 -6.61 18.44
CA GLU A 154 3.03 -6.66 18.00
C GLU A 154 3.25 -5.72 16.81
N THR A 155 2.27 -5.59 15.92
CA THR A 155 2.34 -4.62 14.82
C THR A 155 2.26 -3.18 15.34
N TRP A 156 1.41 -2.93 16.36
CA TRP A 156 1.31 -1.60 17.00
C TRP A 156 2.57 -1.22 17.76
N ARG A 157 3.25 -2.18 18.41
CA ARG A 157 4.58 -1.97 19.03
C ARG A 157 5.61 -1.48 18.02
N GLN A 158 5.60 -2.05 16.80
CA GLN A 158 6.48 -1.62 15.73
C GLN A 158 6.17 -0.18 15.28
N LEU A 159 4.88 0.19 15.17
CA LEU A 159 4.49 1.57 14.92
C LEU A 159 5.01 2.52 16.02
N TRP A 160 4.76 2.18 17.29
CA TRP A 160 5.21 3.02 18.42
C TRP A 160 6.72 3.21 18.40
N ARG A 161 7.48 2.17 18.08
CA ARG A 161 8.94 2.23 17.95
C ARG A 161 9.38 3.17 16.82
N VAL A 162 8.71 3.13 15.67
CA VAL A 162 8.97 4.03 14.54
C VAL A 162 8.67 5.48 14.93
N LEU A 163 7.51 5.72 15.56
CA LEU A 163 7.13 7.04 16.04
C LEU A 163 8.12 7.59 17.07
N GLU A 164 8.70 6.73 17.92
CA GLU A 164 9.69 7.12 18.90
C GLU A 164 11.05 7.45 18.27
N ILE A 165 11.59 6.60 17.39
CA ILE A 165 12.95 6.77 16.84
C ILE A 165 13.04 7.81 15.74
N SER A 166 11.98 8.02 14.95
CA SER A 166 12.06 8.89 13.77
C SER A 166 12.11 10.37 14.12
N ASP A 167 13.00 11.11 13.45
CA ASP A 167 13.01 12.58 13.49
C ASP A 167 11.88 13.15 12.64
N VAL A 168 11.69 12.55 11.45
CA VAL A 168 10.69 12.94 10.45
C VAL A 168 9.85 11.74 10.08
N LEU A 169 8.54 11.93 10.01
CA LEU A 169 7.61 10.87 9.65
C LEU A 169 7.14 10.96 8.21
N LEU A 170 7.38 9.89 7.45
CA LEU A 170 6.94 9.75 6.06
C LEU A 170 5.70 8.85 6.00
N ILE A 171 4.53 9.44 5.78
CA ILE A 171 3.29 8.68 5.55
C ILE A 171 3.06 8.48 4.05
N ILE A 172 2.84 7.25 3.64
CA ILE A 172 2.70 6.88 2.23
C ILE A 172 1.27 6.42 1.98
N VAL A 173 0.61 7.06 1.01
CA VAL A 173 -0.77 6.76 0.61
C VAL A 173 -0.86 6.48 -0.89
N ASP A 174 -1.83 5.67 -1.29
CA ASP A 174 -2.14 5.42 -2.71
C ASP A 174 -3.05 6.54 -3.23
N ILE A 175 -2.65 7.21 -4.32
CA ILE A 175 -3.39 8.35 -4.89
C ILE A 175 -4.84 8.06 -5.28
N ARG A 176 -5.20 6.78 -5.41
CA ARG A 176 -6.58 6.39 -5.71
C ARG A 176 -7.51 6.54 -4.51
N PHE A 177 -6.96 6.49 -3.29
CA PHE A 177 -7.68 6.45 -2.02
C PHE A 177 -7.01 7.27 -0.90
N PRO A 178 -6.45 8.46 -1.17
CA PRO A 178 -5.48 9.07 -0.27
C PRO A 178 -6.10 9.46 1.07
N VAL A 179 -7.32 10.04 1.06
CA VAL A 179 -8.03 10.43 2.29
C VAL A 179 -8.44 9.23 3.15
N LEU A 180 -8.72 8.07 2.55
CA LEU A 180 -9.07 6.84 3.27
C LEU A 180 -7.86 6.16 3.93
N MET A 181 -6.64 6.52 3.51
CA MET A 181 -5.38 5.95 4.00
C MET A 181 -4.65 6.89 4.95
N PHE A 182 -5.20 8.08 5.18
CA PHE A 182 -4.61 9.13 6.01
C PHE A 182 -5.50 9.40 7.23
N PRO A 183 -5.19 8.85 8.41
CA PRO A 183 -5.96 9.12 9.61
C PRO A 183 -5.66 10.52 10.17
N PRO A 184 -6.66 11.40 10.36
CA PRO A 184 -6.45 12.75 10.90
C PRO A 184 -5.85 12.75 12.31
N TYR A 185 -6.25 11.81 13.17
CA TYR A 185 -5.71 11.70 14.54
C TYR A 185 -4.22 11.34 14.56
N LEU A 186 -3.69 10.69 13.51
CA LEU A 186 -2.27 10.39 13.41
C LEU A 186 -1.48 11.67 13.14
N TYR A 187 -2.01 12.54 12.27
CA TYR A 187 -1.44 13.86 12.04
C TYR A 187 -1.44 14.71 13.32
N ASP A 188 -2.54 14.74 14.06
CA ASP A 188 -2.64 15.47 15.33
C ASP A 188 -1.62 14.94 16.36
N HIS A 189 -1.56 13.63 16.55
CA HIS A 189 -0.60 13.01 17.45
C HIS A 189 0.86 13.31 17.06
N VAL A 190 1.23 13.22 15.79
CA VAL A 190 2.61 13.43 15.33
C VAL A 190 3.01 14.91 15.38
N THR A 191 2.16 15.79 14.89
CA THR A 191 2.52 17.21 14.71
C THR A 191 2.21 18.08 15.92
N ASN A 192 1.17 17.78 16.69
CA ASN A 192 0.75 18.59 17.84
C ASN A 192 1.22 18.00 19.18
N GLU A 193 1.09 16.69 19.39
CA GLU A 193 1.52 16.04 20.64
C GLU A 193 3.03 15.75 20.63
N LEU A 194 3.53 15.05 19.62
CA LEU A 194 4.95 14.68 19.51
C LEU A 194 5.83 15.80 18.95
N LYS A 195 5.23 16.83 18.32
CA LYS A 195 5.91 17.98 17.70
C LYS A 195 6.99 17.56 16.69
N LYS A 196 6.70 16.52 15.91
CA LYS A 196 7.56 16.02 14.84
C LYS A 196 7.06 16.48 13.48
N ASP A 197 7.99 16.59 12.54
CA ASP A 197 7.69 16.94 11.16
C ASP A 197 7.12 15.73 10.40
N MET A 198 6.17 15.99 9.50
CA MET A 198 5.44 14.94 8.80
C MET A 198 5.36 15.25 7.30
N ILE A 199 5.77 14.28 6.49
CA ILE A 199 5.76 14.32 5.03
C ILE A 199 4.72 13.31 4.52
N LEU A 200 3.76 13.78 3.73
CA LEU A 200 2.79 12.96 3.02
C LEU A 200 3.28 12.67 1.61
N VAL A 201 3.45 11.39 1.29
CA VAL A 201 3.74 10.92 -0.06
C VAL A 201 2.47 10.39 -0.73
N LEU A 202 1.96 11.14 -1.69
CA LEU A 202 0.97 10.69 -2.66
C LEU A 202 1.66 9.77 -3.66
N ASN A 203 1.60 8.46 -3.42
CA ASN A 203 2.27 7.46 -4.24
C ASN A 203 1.39 6.93 -5.37
N LYS A 204 2.02 6.34 -6.38
CA LYS A 204 1.39 5.75 -7.58
C LYS A 204 0.59 6.76 -8.38
N VAL A 205 1.10 8.00 -8.47
CA VAL A 205 0.43 9.10 -9.18
C VAL A 205 0.09 8.76 -10.63
N ASP A 206 0.82 7.82 -11.25
CA ASP A 206 0.54 7.25 -12.58
C ASP A 206 -0.83 6.57 -12.71
N LEU A 207 -1.42 6.13 -11.60
CA LEU A 207 -2.72 5.49 -11.59
C LEU A 207 -3.85 6.48 -11.86
N ALA A 208 -3.75 7.73 -11.41
CA ALA A 208 -4.82 8.71 -11.45
C ALA A 208 -4.72 9.71 -12.64
N PRO A 209 -5.82 10.39 -13.01
CA PRO A 209 -5.76 11.55 -13.88
C PRO A 209 -4.96 12.71 -13.23
N PRO A 210 -4.15 13.48 -13.99
CA PRO A 210 -3.35 14.58 -13.44
C PRO A 210 -4.14 15.60 -12.61
N ALA A 211 -5.28 16.04 -13.12
CA ALA A 211 -6.16 16.99 -12.45
C ALA A 211 -6.62 16.47 -11.07
N LEU A 212 -6.88 15.16 -10.95
CA LEU A 212 -7.27 14.54 -9.69
C LEU A 212 -6.12 14.52 -8.68
N VAL A 213 -4.88 14.30 -9.14
CA VAL A 213 -3.70 14.36 -8.26
C VAL A 213 -3.52 15.75 -7.68
N VAL A 214 -3.65 16.79 -8.53
CA VAL A 214 -3.56 18.19 -8.10
C VAL A 214 -4.66 18.54 -7.10
N ALA A 215 -5.90 18.12 -7.35
CA ALA A 215 -7.01 18.37 -6.44
C ALA A 215 -6.80 17.73 -5.07
N TRP A 216 -6.30 16.49 -5.02
CA TRP A 216 -5.95 15.85 -3.75
C TRP A 216 -4.79 16.54 -3.04
N LYS A 217 -3.74 16.96 -3.77
CA LYS A 217 -2.63 17.73 -3.20
C LYS A 217 -3.15 19.00 -2.50
N GLU A 218 -4.01 19.76 -3.17
CA GLU A 218 -4.55 21.00 -2.62
C GLU A 218 -5.51 20.76 -1.44
N TYR A 219 -6.28 19.67 -1.47
CA TYR A 219 -7.11 19.25 -0.34
C TYR A 219 -6.26 19.03 0.92
N PHE A 220 -5.19 18.24 0.84
CA PHE A 220 -4.33 17.98 2.00
C PHE A 220 -3.59 19.24 2.46
N ARG A 221 -3.16 20.10 1.52
CA ARG A 221 -2.50 21.37 1.84
C ARG A 221 -3.41 22.29 2.65
N THR A 222 -4.69 22.33 2.29
CA THR A 222 -5.69 23.16 2.97
C THR A 222 -6.07 22.59 4.34
N MET A 223 -6.32 21.28 4.41
CA MET A 223 -6.79 20.62 5.63
C MET A 223 -5.69 20.40 6.67
N TYR A 224 -4.45 20.19 6.23
CA TYR A 224 -3.31 19.87 7.10
C TYR A 224 -2.08 20.72 6.76
N PRO A 225 -2.05 22.00 7.16
CA PRO A 225 -1.04 22.96 6.72
C PRO A 225 0.40 22.65 7.13
N LYS A 226 0.62 21.81 8.16
CA LYS A 226 1.96 21.39 8.60
C LYS A 226 2.54 20.23 7.79
N LEU A 227 1.78 19.67 6.83
CA LEU A 227 2.27 18.59 5.98
C LEU A 227 3.12 19.12 4.83
N HIS A 228 4.29 18.52 4.64
CA HIS A 228 4.98 18.58 3.37
C HIS A 228 4.39 17.51 2.43
N ILE A 229 3.92 17.90 1.26
CA ILE A 229 3.21 16.99 0.35
C ILE A 229 4.06 16.72 -0.89
N LEU A 230 4.38 15.45 -1.10
CA LEU A 230 5.17 14.97 -2.21
C LEU A 230 4.36 14.05 -3.12
N MET A 231 4.53 14.23 -4.43
CA MET A 231 3.96 13.37 -5.47
C MET A 231 5.05 12.42 -5.96
N PHE A 232 4.80 11.11 -5.88
CA PHE A 232 5.82 10.11 -6.17
C PHE A 232 5.28 8.96 -7.02
N THR A 233 6.16 8.40 -7.87
CA THR A 233 5.94 7.11 -8.52
C THR A 233 7.24 6.31 -8.51
N SER A 234 7.23 5.14 -7.86
CA SER A 234 8.44 4.31 -7.72
C SER A 234 8.87 3.64 -9.03
N TYR A 235 7.90 3.40 -9.92
CA TYR A 235 8.13 2.85 -11.25
C TYR A 235 7.16 3.57 -12.18
N PRO A 236 7.55 4.72 -12.76
CA PRO A 236 6.67 5.59 -13.56
C PRO A 236 6.04 4.88 -14.76
N THR A 237 6.56 3.71 -15.08
CA THR A 237 6.32 3.02 -16.33
C THR A 237 5.39 1.86 -16.19
N TYR A 238 4.29 2.10 -15.49
CA TYR A 238 3.04 1.58 -15.97
C TYR A 238 2.61 2.32 -17.26
N ASN A 239 3.45 2.30 -18.29
CA ASN A 239 3.09 2.82 -19.60
C ASN A 239 1.99 1.92 -20.15
N LEU A 240 0.83 2.54 -20.33
CA LEU A 240 -0.30 2.06 -21.11
C LEU A 240 0.20 1.85 -22.54
N ARG A 241 0.68 0.65 -22.88
CA ARG A 241 0.75 0.25 -24.29
C ARG A 241 -0.66 -0.14 -24.71
N GLY A 242 -1.39 0.85 -25.20
CA GLY A 242 -2.71 0.72 -25.79
C GLY A 242 -2.92 1.92 -26.71
N ASN A 243 -3.53 1.69 -27.87
CA ASN A 243 -3.79 2.75 -28.84
C ASN A 243 -4.59 3.86 -28.13
N ARG A 244 -4.15 5.12 -28.22
CA ARG A 244 -4.71 6.29 -27.48
C ARG A 244 -6.21 6.54 -27.72
N ASN A 245 -6.81 5.81 -28.66
CA ASN A 245 -8.20 5.93 -29.07
C ASN A 245 -9.15 4.94 -28.36
N GLU A 246 -8.64 3.97 -27.59
CA GLU A 246 -9.50 3.14 -26.72
C GLU A 246 -9.40 3.64 -25.26
N THR A 247 -10.16 4.68 -24.93
CA THR A 247 -10.53 5.02 -23.53
C THR A 247 -11.33 3.89 -22.85
N GLU A 248 -11.74 2.90 -23.63
CA GLU A 248 -12.71 1.87 -23.29
C GLU A 248 -12.06 0.48 -23.36
N GLY A 249 -11.35 0.10 -22.29
CA GLY A 249 -10.73 -1.22 -22.21
C GLY A 249 -9.80 -1.41 -21.03
N LEU A 250 -9.40 -2.67 -20.81
CA LEU A 250 -8.43 -3.03 -19.79
C LEU A 250 -7.06 -2.39 -20.07
N LYS A 251 -6.55 -1.66 -19.07
CA LYS A 251 -5.23 -1.01 -19.14
C LYS A 251 -4.12 -2.08 -19.20
N GLN A 252 -3.55 -2.29 -20.38
CA GLN A 252 -2.35 -3.13 -20.54
C GLN A 252 -1.12 -2.37 -20.04
N ARG A 253 -0.50 -2.90 -18.97
CA ARG A 253 0.65 -2.26 -18.32
C ARG A 253 1.84 -3.21 -18.36
N ARG A 254 2.97 -2.76 -18.91
CA ARG A 254 4.27 -3.45 -18.83
C ARG A 254 5.18 -2.61 -17.96
N ARG A 255 5.90 -3.22 -17.00
CA ARG A 255 6.93 -2.54 -16.21
C ARG A 255 8.10 -2.22 -17.13
N LYS A 256 8.40 -0.95 -17.41
CA LYS A 256 9.65 -0.58 -18.10
C LYS A 256 10.01 0.88 -17.88
N GLY A 257 10.76 1.24 -16.83
CA GLY A 257 10.94 2.66 -16.46
C GLY A 257 12.33 3.10 -16.11
N LYS A 258 12.60 4.35 -16.51
CA LYS A 258 13.89 5.00 -16.33
C LYS A 258 14.12 5.29 -14.85
N LEU A 259 15.33 4.97 -14.39
CA LEU A 259 15.82 5.29 -13.05
C LEU A 259 15.76 6.79 -12.75
N LYS A 260 16.03 7.64 -13.75
CA LYS A 260 15.98 9.11 -13.66
C LYS A 260 14.73 9.66 -12.97
N MET A 261 13.55 9.14 -13.28
CA MET A 261 12.31 9.63 -12.67
C MET A 261 12.19 9.30 -11.18
N ALA A 262 12.76 8.18 -10.74
CA ALA A 262 12.84 7.84 -9.32
C ALA A 262 13.82 8.77 -8.59
N ALA A 263 14.94 9.11 -9.23
CA ALA A 263 15.93 10.05 -8.71
C ALA A 263 15.33 11.46 -8.54
N GLU A 264 14.50 11.94 -9.47
CA GLU A 264 13.82 13.23 -9.32
C GLU A 264 12.77 13.25 -8.19
N GLY A 265 12.07 12.12 -7.98
CA GLY A 265 11.23 11.95 -6.80
C GLY A 265 12.04 11.94 -5.50
N ALA A 266 13.23 11.33 -5.51
CA ALA A 266 14.16 11.34 -4.38
C ALA A 266 14.71 12.73 -4.10
N GLN A 267 14.99 13.53 -5.14
CA GLN A 267 15.42 14.92 -5.02
C GLN A 267 14.38 15.77 -4.28
N LYS A 268 13.10 15.65 -4.64
CA LYS A 268 12.03 16.39 -3.93
C LYS A 268 11.90 15.99 -2.47
N LEU A 269 12.14 14.72 -2.14
CA LEU A 269 12.17 14.26 -0.75
C LEU A 269 13.40 14.82 -0.01
N LEU A 270 14.56 14.84 -0.66
CA LEU A 270 15.76 15.48 -0.14
C LEU A 270 15.53 16.96 0.13
N ASP A 271 14.90 17.70 -0.79
CA ASP A 271 14.62 19.13 -0.62
C ASP A 271 13.69 19.38 0.56
N ALA A 272 12.61 18.60 0.71
CA ALA A 272 11.74 18.68 1.88
C ALA A 272 12.50 18.36 3.19
N CYS A 273 13.39 17.37 3.18
CA CYS A 273 14.23 17.07 4.33
C CYS A 273 15.25 18.19 4.63
N LYS A 274 15.82 18.84 3.61
CA LYS A 274 16.72 19.99 3.78
C LYS A 274 15.99 21.16 4.45
N GLU A 275 14.75 21.45 4.05
CA GLU A 275 13.92 22.48 4.68
C GLU A 275 13.64 22.18 6.17
N ILE A 276 13.38 20.91 6.50
CA ILE A 276 13.07 20.48 7.87
C ILE A 276 14.30 20.48 8.78
N VAL A 277 15.44 20.04 8.24
CA VAL A 277 16.64 19.76 9.05
C VAL A 277 17.58 20.96 9.12
N GLY A 278 17.61 21.80 8.08
CA GLY A 278 18.56 22.91 7.97
C GLY A 278 20.01 22.43 8.10
N ASP A 279 20.82 23.16 8.87
CA ASP A 279 22.25 22.87 9.05
C ASP A 279 22.54 21.79 10.11
N ASN A 280 21.52 21.17 10.71
CA ASN A 280 21.72 20.21 11.80
C ASN A 280 22.27 18.85 11.32
N VAL A 281 22.06 18.50 10.05
CA VAL A 281 22.56 17.25 9.45
C VAL A 281 23.09 17.55 8.06
N ASP A 282 24.29 17.05 7.77
CA ASP A 282 24.85 17.13 6.43
C ASP A 282 24.17 16.12 5.49
N LEU A 283 23.49 16.65 4.48
CA LEU A 283 22.78 15.88 3.45
C LEU A 283 23.52 15.88 2.09
N SER A 284 24.75 16.39 2.02
CA SER A 284 25.58 16.42 0.80
C SER A 284 25.73 15.03 0.17
N CYS A 285 26.09 14.03 0.99
CA CYS A 285 26.26 12.65 0.53
C CYS A 285 24.98 12.07 -0.10
N TRP A 286 23.79 12.51 0.33
CA TRP A 286 22.53 12.07 -0.27
C TRP A 286 22.26 12.81 -1.59
N HIS A 287 22.62 14.09 -1.66
CA HIS A 287 22.57 14.85 -2.90
C HIS A 287 23.48 14.25 -3.98
N ASP A 288 24.74 13.98 -3.66
CA ASP A 288 25.72 13.41 -4.58
C ASP A 288 25.25 12.05 -5.11
N LYS A 289 24.72 11.19 -4.22
CA LYS A 289 24.12 9.90 -4.60
C LYS A 289 22.99 10.07 -5.64
N ILE A 290 22.10 11.05 -5.44
CA ILE A 290 20.98 11.29 -6.37
C ILE A 290 21.52 11.80 -7.71
N GLU A 291 22.50 12.71 -7.69
CA GLU A 291 23.12 13.24 -8.90
C GLU A 291 23.79 12.12 -9.72
N GLU A 292 24.54 11.23 -9.08
CA GLU A 292 25.11 10.03 -9.71
C GLU A 292 24.01 9.16 -10.36
N GLU A 293 22.91 8.91 -9.65
CA GLU A 293 21.77 8.13 -10.18
C GLU A 293 21.04 8.82 -11.35
N MET A 294 21.05 10.16 -11.40
CA MET A 294 20.47 10.92 -12.51
C MET A 294 21.31 10.82 -13.79
N GLN A 295 22.62 10.63 -13.69
CA GLN A 295 23.55 10.51 -14.82
C GLN A 295 23.61 9.09 -15.40
N ILE A 296 23.08 8.08 -14.70
CA ILE A 296 23.07 6.69 -15.20
C ILE A 296 21.98 6.54 -16.29
N GLU A 297 22.40 6.41 -17.55
CA GLU A 297 21.50 6.25 -18.71
C GLU A 297 20.95 4.82 -18.89
N PHE A 298 21.50 3.82 -18.19
CA PHE A 298 21.12 2.42 -18.40
C PHE A 298 19.84 2.04 -17.63
N ASP A 299 18.86 1.47 -18.36
CA ASP A 299 17.74 0.72 -17.78
C ASP A 299 18.32 -0.45 -16.97
N LEU A 300 18.19 -0.42 -15.65
CA LEU A 300 18.58 -1.51 -14.75
C LEU A 300 17.64 -2.71 -14.92
N ASP A 301 17.82 -3.48 -15.98
CA ASP A 301 17.58 -4.93 -15.92
C ASP A 301 18.93 -5.56 -15.53
N ASP A 302 19.07 -5.94 -14.25
CA ASP A 302 20.17 -6.75 -13.67
C ASP A 302 21.54 -6.10 -13.37
N ALA A 303 21.62 -4.93 -12.72
CA ALA A 303 22.83 -4.61 -11.94
C ALA A 303 22.65 -5.00 -10.47
N ASP A 304 23.16 -6.19 -10.14
CA ASP A 304 23.36 -6.67 -8.78
C ASP A 304 24.56 -5.90 -8.16
N HIS A 305 24.43 -4.58 -7.98
CA HIS A 305 25.43 -3.76 -7.28
C HIS A 305 25.41 -4.11 -5.79
N LYS A 306 26.28 -5.05 -5.42
CA LYS A 306 26.60 -5.44 -4.04
C LYS A 306 27.43 -4.35 -3.35
N ASP A 307 26.84 -3.18 -3.12
CA ASP A 307 27.30 -2.38 -1.98
C ASP A 307 26.69 -2.96 -0.72
N ASN A 308 27.49 -3.03 0.34
CA ASN A 308 27.11 -3.53 1.64
C ASN A 308 26.03 -2.64 2.26
N VAL A 309 24.77 -2.85 1.90
CA VAL A 309 23.64 -2.29 2.66
C VAL A 309 23.62 -3.02 3.99
N ILE A 310 24.01 -2.32 5.04
CA ILE A 310 23.99 -2.84 6.40
C ILE A 310 22.52 -2.82 6.84
N ILE A 311 21.86 -3.97 6.74
CA ILE A 311 20.58 -4.19 7.40
C ILE A 311 20.91 -4.58 8.85
N GLU A 312 20.95 -3.59 9.73
CA GLU A 312 21.13 -3.85 11.16
C GLU A 312 19.86 -4.52 11.71
N LYS A 313 20.07 -5.54 12.57
CA LYS A 313 18.97 -6.24 13.25
C LYS A 313 18.33 -5.31 14.29
N GLU A 314 17.08 -5.60 14.64
CA GLU A 314 16.28 -4.90 15.66
C GLU A 314 17.11 -4.59 16.92
N ASP A 315 17.56 -3.33 17.06
CA ASP A 315 18.05 -2.84 18.35
C ASP A 315 16.84 -2.58 19.25
N THR A 316 16.51 -3.60 20.04
CA THR A 316 15.44 -3.55 21.04
C THR A 316 15.88 -2.83 22.32
N SER A 317 17.08 -2.23 22.34
CA SER A 317 17.54 -1.48 23.49
C SER A 317 16.92 -0.07 23.55
N TYR A 318 16.94 0.45 24.76
CA TYR A 318 16.35 1.72 25.15
C TYR A 318 16.76 2.89 24.23
N PHE A 319 15.78 3.68 23.77
CA PHE A 319 16.02 4.92 23.03
C PHE A 319 15.21 6.07 23.63
N LYS A 320 15.86 6.98 24.36
CA LYS A 320 15.34 8.35 24.50
C LYS A 320 15.60 9.03 23.18
N HIS A 321 14.56 9.54 22.53
CA HIS A 321 14.69 10.18 21.24
C HIS A 321 15.55 11.44 21.36
N GLU A 322 16.76 11.35 20.86
CA GLU A 322 17.66 12.48 20.63
C GLU A 322 17.54 12.83 19.16
N ARG A 323 17.07 14.05 18.87
CA ARG A 323 16.88 14.49 17.48
C ARG A 323 18.23 14.50 16.78
N TYR A 324 18.32 13.88 15.61
CA TYR A 324 19.56 13.74 14.83
C TYR A 324 20.71 13.08 15.59
N LYS A 325 20.42 12.03 16.36
CA LYS A 325 21.43 11.28 17.12
C LYS A 325 22.64 10.92 16.23
N ASN A 326 23.85 11.28 16.69
CA ASN A 326 25.10 11.10 15.95
C ASN A 326 25.15 11.82 14.59
N GLY A 327 24.39 12.89 14.40
CA GLY A 327 24.32 13.62 13.13
C GLY A 327 23.62 12.82 12.02
N VAL A 328 22.73 11.88 12.38
CA VAL A 328 21.98 11.04 11.45
C VAL A 328 20.51 11.43 11.46
N LEU A 329 19.96 11.80 10.31
CA LEU A 329 18.54 11.98 10.10
C LEU A 329 17.83 10.62 10.00
N THR A 330 16.87 10.38 10.88
CA THR A 330 16.05 9.15 10.84
C THR A 330 14.63 9.42 10.33
N ILE A 331 14.27 8.81 9.19
CA ILE A 331 12.98 8.97 8.53
C ILE A 331 12.12 7.71 8.75
N GLY A 332 11.01 7.86 9.48
CA GLY A 332 10.08 6.77 9.75
C GLY A 332 9.04 6.57 8.65
N CYS A 333 9.05 5.44 7.95
CA CYS A 333 8.10 5.15 6.88
C CYS A 333 6.87 4.39 7.39
N ILE A 334 5.69 5.00 7.29
CA ILE A 334 4.40 4.39 7.67
C ILE A 334 3.45 4.39 6.47
N GLY A 335 2.58 3.39 6.40
CA GLY A 335 1.48 3.37 5.45
C GLY A 335 0.67 2.09 5.57
N THR A 336 -0.51 2.08 4.94
CA THR A 336 -1.33 0.86 4.89
C THR A 336 -0.66 -0.23 4.02
N PRO A 337 -1.02 -1.51 4.16
CA PRO A 337 -0.50 -2.55 3.28
C PRO A 337 -0.71 -2.21 1.79
N ASN A 338 0.23 -2.61 0.94
CA ASN A 338 0.16 -2.45 -0.52
C ASN A 338 0.17 -1.00 -1.09
N VAL A 339 0.35 0.04 -0.27
CA VAL A 339 0.51 1.44 -0.76
C VAL A 339 1.81 1.67 -1.55
N GLY A 340 2.75 0.73 -1.46
CA GLY A 340 4.03 0.81 -2.16
C GLY A 340 5.19 1.34 -1.32
N LYS A 341 5.08 1.32 0.02
CA LYS A 341 6.15 1.72 0.94
C LYS A 341 7.52 1.08 0.63
N SER A 342 7.60 -0.25 0.60
CA SER A 342 8.86 -0.94 0.32
C SER A 342 9.32 -0.79 -1.15
N SER A 343 8.39 -0.48 -2.08
CA SER A 343 8.76 -0.11 -3.46
C SER A 343 9.36 1.29 -3.53
N LEU A 344 8.84 2.23 -2.75
CA LEU A 344 9.37 3.57 -2.60
C LEU A 344 10.78 3.52 -2.01
N MET A 345 10.99 2.72 -0.95
CA MET A 345 12.33 2.52 -0.39
C MET A 345 13.33 1.98 -1.41
N ASN A 346 12.97 0.94 -2.17
CA ASN A 346 13.84 0.42 -3.22
C ASN A 346 14.13 1.46 -4.32
N ALA A 347 13.15 2.31 -4.64
CA ALA A 347 13.35 3.40 -5.60
C ALA A 347 14.30 4.48 -5.07
N LEU A 348 14.19 4.86 -3.79
CA LEU A 348 15.11 5.80 -3.15
C LEU A 348 16.54 5.25 -3.02
N MET A 349 16.66 3.94 -2.80
CA MET A 349 17.96 3.26 -2.74
C MET A 349 18.60 3.07 -4.12
N GLY A 350 17.87 3.30 -5.22
CA GLY A 350 18.30 2.98 -6.59
C GLY A 350 18.42 1.48 -6.90
N LYS A 351 18.20 0.62 -5.90
CA LYS A 351 18.35 -0.84 -5.99
C LYS A 351 17.39 -1.59 -5.10
N LYS A 352 17.24 -2.89 -5.36
CA LYS A 352 16.33 -3.75 -4.59
C LYS A 352 16.97 -4.18 -3.27
N VAL A 353 16.61 -3.49 -2.19
CA VAL A 353 17.06 -3.79 -0.82
C VAL A 353 16.00 -4.58 -0.04
N VAL A 354 14.74 -4.22 -0.20
CA VAL A 354 13.61 -4.82 0.53
C VAL A 354 12.78 -5.69 -0.41
N SER A 355 12.33 -6.85 0.09
CA SER A 355 11.40 -7.70 -0.65
C SER A 355 10.02 -7.05 -0.77
N VAL A 356 9.42 -7.16 -1.95
CA VAL A 356 8.10 -6.59 -2.24
C VAL A 356 7.11 -7.69 -2.61
N SER A 357 5.87 -7.55 -2.15
CA SER A 357 4.77 -8.47 -2.46
C SER A 357 3.44 -7.71 -2.58
N ARG A 358 2.49 -8.31 -3.29
CA ARG A 358 1.11 -7.83 -3.41
C ARG A 358 0.21 -8.29 -2.27
N THR A 359 0.69 -9.23 -1.45
CA THR A 359 -0.07 -9.75 -0.32
C THR A 359 0.17 -8.87 0.90
N PRO A 360 -0.88 -8.40 1.60
CA PRO A 360 -0.74 -7.70 2.88
C PRO A 360 0.06 -8.50 3.90
N GLY A 361 0.79 -7.81 4.78
CA GLY A 361 1.60 -8.45 5.83
C GLY A 361 2.89 -9.11 5.33
N HIS A 362 3.43 -8.66 4.18
CA HIS A 362 4.71 -9.13 3.67
C HIS A 362 5.90 -8.60 4.48
N THR A 363 5.95 -7.29 4.69
CA THR A 363 6.87 -6.66 5.65
C THR A 363 6.33 -6.96 7.04
N LYS A 364 7.04 -7.81 7.79
CA LYS A 364 6.63 -8.30 9.11
C LYS A 364 7.38 -7.64 10.26
N HIS A 365 8.58 -7.14 9.99
CA HIS A 365 9.50 -6.64 11.00
C HIS A 365 9.88 -5.22 10.66
N PHE A 366 10.12 -4.45 11.73
CA PHE A 366 10.81 -3.18 11.61
C PHE A 366 12.23 -3.40 11.08
N GLN A 367 12.67 -2.52 10.19
CA GLN A 367 14.00 -2.58 9.61
C GLN A 367 14.58 -1.18 9.49
N THR A 368 15.87 -1.07 9.80
CA THR A 368 16.66 0.16 9.66
C THR A 368 17.52 0.03 8.42
N ILE A 369 17.38 0.95 7.48
CA ILE A 369 18.07 0.94 6.19
C ILE A 369 18.77 2.28 6.00
N PHE A 370 20.09 2.27 6.05
CA PHE A 370 20.89 3.46 5.77
C PHE A 370 20.88 3.75 4.26
N LEU A 371 20.35 4.91 3.90
CA LEU A 371 20.38 5.44 2.55
C LEU A 371 21.75 6.05 2.26
N THR A 372 22.29 6.78 3.24
CA THR A 372 23.67 7.28 3.30
C THR A 372 24.16 7.17 4.75
N LYS A 373 25.41 7.59 5.02
CA LYS A 373 25.96 7.58 6.39
C LYS A 373 25.15 8.46 7.36
N ASN A 374 24.54 9.52 6.85
CA ASN A 374 23.82 10.53 7.63
C ASN A 374 22.29 10.44 7.48
N VAL A 375 21.77 9.51 6.68
CA VAL A 375 20.33 9.36 6.43
C VAL A 375 19.91 7.91 6.58
N CYS A 376 19.00 7.69 7.51
CA CYS A 376 18.47 6.40 7.89
C CYS A 376 16.96 6.32 7.59
N LEU A 377 16.52 5.27 6.91
CA LEU A 377 15.12 4.97 6.68
C LEU A 377 14.66 3.83 7.58
N CYS A 378 13.57 4.02 8.31
CA CYS A 378 12.95 2.98 9.12
C CYS A 378 11.70 2.42 8.41
N ASP A 379 11.71 1.14 8.03
CA ASP A 379 10.55 0.47 7.44
C ASP A 379 9.64 -0.10 8.54
N CYS A 380 8.39 0.35 8.59
CA CYS A 380 7.36 -0.25 9.46
C CYS A 380 6.59 -1.35 8.70
N PRO A 381 6.11 -2.42 9.35
CA PRO A 381 5.05 -3.26 8.80
C PRO A 381 3.84 -2.41 8.35
N GLY A 382 3.18 -2.84 7.27
CA GLY A 382 1.97 -2.14 6.80
C GLY A 382 0.85 -2.26 7.82
N LEU A 383 0.28 -1.14 8.25
CA LEU A 383 -0.69 -1.09 9.34
C LEU A 383 -2.04 -0.58 8.85
N VAL A 384 -3.12 -1.25 9.23
CA VAL A 384 -4.49 -0.78 8.96
C VAL A 384 -5.03 -0.12 10.21
N PHE A 385 -5.32 1.17 10.09
CA PHE A 385 -5.79 2.03 11.16
C PHE A 385 -7.32 1.88 11.39
N PRO A 386 -7.80 2.03 12.64
CA PRO A 386 -9.23 2.12 12.96
C PRO A 386 -9.92 3.24 12.17
N SER A 387 -11.07 2.94 11.58
CA SER A 387 -11.88 3.88 10.80
C SER A 387 -13.27 3.28 10.57
N THR A 388 -14.17 3.98 9.90
CA THR A 388 -15.47 3.46 9.44
C THR A 388 -15.47 3.09 7.96
N VAL A 389 -14.29 2.97 7.32
CA VAL A 389 -14.17 2.65 5.90
C VAL A 389 -14.83 1.28 5.57
N PRO A 390 -15.79 1.24 4.62
CA PRO A 390 -16.45 0.00 4.22
C PRO A 390 -15.47 -1.09 3.77
N LYS A 391 -15.80 -2.35 4.07
CA LYS A 391 -15.00 -3.52 3.69
C LYS A 391 -14.67 -3.56 2.20
N GLN A 392 -15.62 -3.17 1.34
CA GLN A 392 -15.44 -3.14 -0.11
C GLN A 392 -14.26 -2.24 -0.50
N LEU A 393 -14.19 -1.03 0.07
CA LEU A 393 -13.06 -0.11 -0.12
C LEU A 393 -11.77 -0.69 0.45
N GLN A 394 -11.79 -1.30 1.64
CA GLN A 394 -10.59 -1.94 2.22
C GLN A 394 -10.03 -3.07 1.35
N ILE A 395 -10.89 -3.85 0.68
CA ILE A 395 -10.48 -4.86 -0.29
C ILE A 395 -9.85 -4.20 -1.54
N LEU A 396 -10.49 -3.16 -2.09
CA LEU A 396 -10.01 -2.46 -3.29
C LEU A 396 -8.70 -1.70 -3.07
N MET A 397 -8.53 -1.11 -1.89
CA MET A 397 -7.30 -0.46 -1.41
C MET A 397 -6.17 -1.47 -1.17
N GLY A 398 -6.52 -2.75 -0.95
CA GLY A 398 -5.57 -3.80 -0.62
C GLY A 398 -5.12 -3.82 0.83
N SER A 399 -5.85 -3.16 1.74
CA SER A 399 -5.65 -3.28 3.18
C SER A 399 -6.21 -4.60 3.72
N PHE A 400 -7.28 -5.11 3.10
CA PHE A 400 -7.81 -6.45 3.36
C PHE A 400 -7.30 -7.48 2.33
N PRO A 401 -6.77 -8.64 2.76
CA PRO A 401 -6.22 -9.64 1.85
C PRO A 401 -7.32 -10.32 1.01
N ILE A 402 -7.28 -10.10 -0.32
CA ILE A 402 -8.23 -10.69 -1.29
C ILE A 402 -8.39 -12.21 -1.12
N ALA A 403 -7.30 -12.92 -0.79
CA ALA A 403 -7.34 -14.38 -0.59
C ALA A 403 -8.21 -14.84 0.59
N GLN A 404 -8.52 -13.94 1.53
CA GLN A 404 -9.37 -14.21 2.70
C GLN A 404 -10.83 -13.75 2.49
N VAL A 405 -11.15 -13.17 1.34
CA VAL A 405 -12.49 -12.70 1.00
C VAL A 405 -13.39 -13.90 0.72
N ARG A 406 -14.33 -14.17 1.63
CA ARG A 406 -15.30 -15.27 1.50
C ARG A 406 -16.37 -15.00 0.44
N GLU A 407 -16.76 -13.74 0.32
CA GLU A 407 -17.83 -13.25 -0.55
C GLU A 407 -17.27 -12.03 -1.31
N PRO A 408 -16.89 -12.17 -2.59
CA PRO A 408 -16.29 -11.09 -3.36
C PRO A 408 -17.29 -10.31 -4.23
N TYR A 409 -18.51 -10.80 -4.44
CA TYR A 409 -19.48 -10.26 -5.39
C TYR A 409 -20.02 -8.91 -4.92
N SER A 410 -20.23 -8.71 -3.62
CA SER A 410 -20.60 -7.38 -3.11
C SER A 410 -19.53 -6.31 -3.40
N THR A 411 -18.25 -6.67 -3.42
CA THR A 411 -17.17 -5.75 -3.82
C THR A 411 -17.14 -5.53 -5.34
N ILE A 412 -17.47 -6.56 -6.14
CA ILE A 412 -17.62 -6.40 -7.59
C ILE A 412 -18.80 -5.48 -7.92
N ARG A 413 -19.93 -5.62 -7.22
CA ARG A 413 -21.05 -4.68 -7.32
C ARG A 413 -20.60 -3.26 -7.00
N PHE A 414 -19.95 -3.06 -5.86
CA PHE A 414 -19.45 -1.73 -5.45
C PHE A 414 -18.54 -1.10 -6.52
N LEU A 415 -17.73 -1.92 -7.20
CA LEU A 415 -16.89 -1.47 -8.32
C LEU A 415 -17.72 -1.14 -9.56
N ALA A 416 -18.72 -1.96 -9.89
CA ALA A 416 -19.59 -1.81 -11.05
C ALA A 416 -20.57 -0.62 -10.94
N GLU A 417 -20.99 -0.27 -9.73
CA GLU A 417 -21.75 0.96 -9.46
C GLU A 417 -20.96 2.21 -9.87
N ARG A 418 -19.62 2.15 -9.91
CA ARG A 418 -18.74 3.31 -10.15
C ARG A 418 -18.05 3.29 -11.50
N LEU A 419 -17.96 2.11 -12.11
CA LEU A 419 -17.30 1.87 -13.38
C LEU A 419 -18.17 0.97 -14.25
N ASP A 420 -18.27 1.31 -15.54
CA ASP A 420 -18.88 0.44 -16.54
C ASP A 420 -17.96 -0.78 -16.82
N LEU A 421 -18.04 -1.77 -15.93
CA LEU A 421 -17.24 -2.99 -16.00
C LEU A 421 -17.52 -3.81 -17.26
N PRO A 422 -18.78 -4.04 -17.70
CA PRO A 422 -19.06 -4.76 -18.94
C PRO A 422 -18.29 -4.19 -20.13
N LYS A 423 -18.31 -2.86 -20.27
CA LYS A 423 -17.62 -2.14 -21.34
C LYS A 423 -16.09 -2.21 -21.20
N ILE A 424 -15.55 -1.96 -20.01
CA ILE A 424 -14.09 -2.06 -19.74
C ILE A 424 -13.57 -3.47 -20.01
N LEU A 425 -14.34 -4.49 -19.62
CA LEU A 425 -13.96 -5.90 -19.77
C LEU A 425 -14.24 -6.42 -21.19
N LYS A 426 -15.00 -5.69 -22.01
CA LYS A 426 -15.51 -6.10 -23.33
C LYS A 426 -16.17 -7.48 -23.24
N ILE A 427 -17.14 -7.62 -22.34
CA ILE A 427 -17.93 -8.86 -22.12
C ILE A 427 -19.38 -8.63 -22.56
N GLN A 428 -20.04 -9.70 -22.99
CA GLN A 428 -21.46 -9.71 -23.30
C GLN A 428 -22.25 -10.27 -22.12
N HIS A 429 -23.52 -9.86 -22.00
CA HIS A 429 -24.39 -10.37 -20.95
C HIS A 429 -24.60 -11.89 -21.16
N PRO A 430 -24.42 -12.75 -20.13
CA PRO A 430 -24.58 -14.20 -20.27
C PRO A 430 -25.93 -14.62 -20.85
N ASP A 431 -27.00 -13.94 -20.42
CA ASP A 431 -28.39 -14.21 -20.82
C ASP A 431 -28.94 -13.21 -21.85
N ASN A 432 -28.11 -12.34 -22.44
CA ASN A 432 -28.54 -11.25 -23.34
C ASN A 432 -29.61 -10.31 -22.76
N ASP A 433 -29.51 -9.98 -21.47
CA ASP A 433 -30.34 -8.97 -20.79
C ASP A 433 -29.65 -7.59 -20.86
N ASP A 434 -30.43 -6.54 -20.64
CA ASP A 434 -29.97 -5.15 -20.53
C ASP A 434 -29.51 -4.80 -19.10
N THR A 435 -30.01 -5.53 -18.10
CA THR A 435 -29.68 -5.32 -16.69
C THR A 435 -28.51 -6.18 -16.25
N TRP A 436 -27.59 -5.62 -15.46
CA TRP A 436 -26.40 -6.34 -14.98
C TRP A 436 -26.42 -6.48 -13.46
N SER A 437 -26.11 -7.67 -12.96
CA SER A 437 -25.70 -7.92 -11.58
C SER A 437 -24.19 -8.18 -11.48
N ALA A 438 -23.66 -8.20 -10.25
CA ALA A 438 -22.26 -8.55 -10.05
C ALA A 438 -21.97 -10.01 -10.41
N MET A 439 -22.96 -10.89 -10.31
CA MET A 439 -22.85 -12.28 -10.77
C MET A 439 -22.72 -12.35 -12.29
N ASP A 440 -23.54 -11.61 -13.04
CA ASP A 440 -23.50 -11.61 -14.51
C ASP A 440 -22.16 -11.11 -15.05
N ILE A 441 -21.59 -10.08 -14.41
CA ILE A 441 -20.24 -9.59 -14.72
C ILE A 441 -19.19 -10.69 -14.46
N CYS A 442 -19.31 -11.40 -13.34
CA CYS A 442 -18.38 -12.48 -13.01
C CYS A 442 -18.52 -13.67 -13.96
N ASP A 443 -19.72 -14.04 -14.36
CA ASP A 443 -19.99 -15.13 -15.29
C ASP A 443 -19.55 -14.78 -16.71
N GLY A 444 -19.84 -13.56 -17.18
CA GLY A 444 -19.33 -13.06 -18.46
C GLY A 444 -17.80 -13.04 -18.50
N TRP A 445 -17.15 -12.64 -17.40
CA TRP A 445 -15.69 -12.71 -17.28
C TRP A 445 -15.16 -14.15 -17.21
N ALA A 446 -15.85 -15.03 -16.50
CA ALA A 446 -15.51 -16.45 -16.41
C ALA A 446 -15.59 -17.12 -17.79
N ALA A 447 -16.65 -16.86 -18.55
CA ALA A 447 -16.85 -17.35 -19.91
C ALA A 447 -15.72 -16.86 -20.83
N LYS A 448 -15.44 -15.55 -20.84
CA LYS A 448 -14.36 -14.96 -21.65
C LYS A 448 -12.97 -15.52 -21.32
N ARG A 449 -12.73 -15.92 -20.07
CA ARG A 449 -11.44 -16.47 -19.61
C ARG A 449 -11.40 -18.00 -19.56
N ASN A 450 -12.46 -18.70 -19.97
CA ASN A 450 -12.61 -20.15 -19.83
C ASN A 450 -12.37 -20.64 -18.39
N PHE A 451 -12.87 -19.90 -17.40
CA PHE A 451 -12.85 -20.31 -16.00
C PHE A 451 -14.02 -21.24 -15.72
N VAL A 452 -13.74 -22.53 -15.61
CA VAL A 452 -14.72 -23.57 -15.32
C VAL A 452 -14.34 -24.38 -14.09
N THR A 453 -15.36 -24.83 -13.36
CA THR A 453 -15.21 -25.69 -12.20
C THR A 453 -14.85 -27.12 -12.62
N ALA A 454 -13.86 -27.72 -11.96
CA ALA A 454 -13.30 -29.02 -12.36
C ALA A 454 -14.29 -30.20 -12.31
N ARG A 455 -15.36 -30.11 -11.49
CA ARG A 455 -16.31 -31.22 -11.30
C ARG A 455 -17.57 -31.11 -12.14
N ALA A 456 -18.13 -29.91 -12.24
CA ALA A 456 -19.45 -29.69 -12.83
C ALA A 456 -19.40 -28.96 -14.18
N ALA A 457 -18.20 -28.59 -14.64
CA ALA A 457 -17.98 -27.80 -15.86
C ALA A 457 -18.80 -26.49 -15.93
N ARG A 458 -19.27 -25.98 -14.78
CA ARG A 458 -19.96 -24.69 -14.66
C ARG A 458 -18.94 -23.55 -14.62
N LEU A 459 -19.35 -22.36 -15.04
CA LEU A 459 -18.57 -21.14 -14.92
C LEU A 459 -18.13 -20.91 -13.46
N ASP A 460 -16.86 -20.56 -13.28
CA ASP A 460 -16.27 -20.30 -11.97
C ASP A 460 -16.28 -18.79 -11.67
N SER A 461 -17.45 -18.30 -11.26
CA SER A 461 -17.71 -16.89 -10.93
C SER A 461 -16.84 -16.42 -9.77
N TYR A 462 -16.51 -17.29 -8.80
CA TYR A 462 -15.68 -16.94 -7.66
C TYR A 462 -14.22 -16.68 -8.09
N ARG A 463 -13.68 -17.53 -8.97
CA ARG A 463 -12.35 -17.31 -9.57
C ARG A 463 -12.33 -16.07 -10.44
N ALA A 464 -13.40 -15.81 -11.20
CA ALA A 464 -13.55 -14.59 -11.99
C ALA A 464 -13.54 -13.34 -11.09
N ALA A 465 -14.36 -13.30 -10.03
CA ALA A 465 -14.40 -12.20 -9.06
C ALA A 465 -13.02 -11.95 -8.43
N ASN A 466 -12.33 -13.01 -7.98
CA ASN A 466 -10.97 -12.91 -7.46
C ASN A 466 -9.99 -12.33 -8.49
N SER A 467 -10.11 -12.71 -9.76
CA SER A 467 -9.29 -12.16 -10.85
C SER A 467 -9.55 -10.67 -11.03
N LEU A 468 -10.81 -10.23 -11.03
CA LEU A 468 -11.21 -8.83 -11.18
C LEU A 468 -10.71 -7.96 -10.02
N LEU A 469 -10.85 -8.43 -8.78
CA LEU A 469 -10.33 -7.73 -7.60
C LEU A 469 -8.81 -7.57 -7.67
N ARG A 470 -8.07 -8.60 -8.09
CA ARG A 470 -6.60 -8.52 -8.27
C ARG A 470 -6.23 -7.56 -9.38
N MET A 471 -6.95 -7.55 -10.49
CA MET A 471 -6.75 -6.57 -11.58
C MET A 471 -7.00 -5.13 -11.12
N THR A 472 -7.96 -4.93 -10.22
CA THR A 472 -8.25 -3.61 -9.63
C THR A 472 -7.14 -3.17 -8.68
N LEU A 473 -6.66 -4.06 -7.80
CA LEU A 473 -5.53 -3.79 -6.92
C LEU A 473 -4.25 -3.46 -7.72
N GLU A 474 -4.01 -4.15 -8.83
CA GLU A 474 -2.91 -3.90 -9.78
C GLU A 474 -3.06 -2.60 -10.59
N GLY A 475 -4.23 -1.96 -10.57
CA GLY A 475 -4.51 -0.76 -11.37
C GLY A 475 -4.77 -1.03 -12.86
N LYS A 476 -5.08 -2.28 -13.26
CA LYS A 476 -5.57 -2.57 -14.62
C LYS A 476 -7.01 -2.09 -14.81
N ILE A 477 -7.79 -2.23 -13.76
CA ILE A 477 -9.07 -1.53 -13.57
C ILE A 477 -8.79 -0.43 -12.56
N CYS A 478 -8.97 0.83 -12.93
CA CYS A 478 -8.70 1.94 -12.04
C CYS A 478 -10.01 2.52 -11.54
N MET A 479 -10.22 2.43 -10.24
CA MET A 479 -11.23 3.18 -9.51
C MET A 479 -10.49 4.19 -8.62
N TYR A 480 -11.08 5.37 -8.48
CA TYR A 480 -10.56 6.48 -7.69
C TYR A 480 -11.68 7.02 -6.83
N VAL A 481 -11.35 7.62 -5.69
CA VAL A 481 -12.26 8.53 -4.99
C VAL A 481 -11.94 9.98 -5.36
N TYR A 482 -12.96 10.83 -5.28
CA TYR A 482 -12.86 12.24 -5.63
C TYR A 482 -12.88 13.11 -4.38
N PRO A 483 -12.13 14.23 -4.32
CA PRO A 483 -12.22 15.15 -3.19
C PRO A 483 -13.57 15.88 -3.18
N PRO A 484 -13.97 16.49 -2.06
CA PRO A 484 -15.23 17.22 -1.98
C PRO A 484 -15.31 18.39 -2.97
N ASN A 485 -16.47 18.57 -3.60
CA ASN A 485 -16.73 19.56 -4.66
C ASN A 485 -15.85 19.37 -5.91
N TRP A 486 -15.42 18.14 -6.18
CA TRP A 486 -14.67 17.82 -7.39
C TRP A 486 -15.50 18.13 -8.64
N THR A 487 -16.76 17.71 -8.67
CA THR A 487 -17.65 17.86 -9.82
C THR A 487 -17.84 19.33 -10.18
N ASP A 488 -18.04 20.18 -9.17
CA ASP A 488 -18.28 21.61 -9.34
C ASP A 488 -17.01 22.38 -9.76
N LYS A 489 -15.82 21.88 -9.39
CA LYS A 489 -14.52 22.53 -9.66
C LYS A 489 -13.70 21.81 -10.72
N LYS A 490 -14.31 20.91 -11.50
CA LYS A 490 -13.60 20.06 -12.45
C LYS A 490 -12.74 20.86 -13.44
N ASP A 491 -13.32 21.88 -14.06
CA ASP A 491 -12.63 22.72 -15.04
C ASP A 491 -11.44 23.48 -14.43
N LYS A 492 -11.54 23.89 -13.16
CA LYS A 492 -10.43 24.50 -12.43
C LYS A 492 -9.25 23.54 -12.33
N TRP A 493 -9.51 22.28 -12.00
CA TRP A 493 -8.46 21.27 -11.81
C TRP A 493 -7.85 20.81 -13.13
N GLU A 494 -8.63 20.73 -14.19
CA GLU A 494 -8.14 20.35 -15.52
C GLU A 494 -7.20 21.42 -16.12
N ASN A 495 -7.42 22.69 -15.79
CA ASN A 495 -6.63 23.82 -16.26
C ASN A 495 -5.57 24.32 -15.24
N HIS A 496 -5.33 23.59 -14.16
CA HIS A 496 -4.37 24.00 -13.13
C HIS A 496 -2.92 23.88 -13.64
N SER A 497 -2.06 24.86 -13.32
CA SER A 497 -0.65 24.90 -13.80
C SER A 497 0.15 23.65 -13.45
N GLU A 498 -0.03 23.11 -12.24
CA GLU A 498 0.65 21.87 -11.81
C GLU A 498 0.23 20.60 -12.58
N VAL A 499 -0.81 20.64 -13.43
CA VAL A 499 -1.20 19.47 -14.26
C VAL A 499 -0.06 19.03 -15.17
N GLU A 500 0.70 19.97 -15.71
CA GLU A 500 1.86 19.67 -16.58
C GLU A 500 2.97 18.99 -15.81
N LEU A 501 3.26 19.46 -14.60
CA LEU A 501 4.20 18.82 -13.68
C LEU A 501 3.77 17.38 -13.37
N VAL A 502 2.48 17.14 -13.12
CA VAL A 502 1.99 15.78 -12.87
C VAL A 502 2.08 14.91 -14.12
N ARG A 503 1.73 15.42 -15.31
CA ARG A 503 1.88 14.67 -16.58
C ARG A 503 3.34 14.26 -16.82
N TRP A 504 4.26 15.16 -16.50
CA TRP A 504 5.69 14.91 -16.55
C TRP A 504 6.10 13.80 -15.55
N ILE A 505 5.69 13.87 -14.28
CA ILE A 505 5.96 12.80 -13.27
C ILE A 505 5.38 11.45 -13.72
N GLN A 506 4.21 11.47 -14.37
CA GLN A 506 3.55 10.27 -14.90
C GLN A 506 4.22 9.73 -16.18
N ALA A 507 5.28 10.36 -16.68
CA ALA A 507 5.93 10.04 -17.95
C ALA A 507 4.95 9.97 -19.14
N ARG A 508 3.89 10.80 -19.12
CA ARG A 508 2.83 10.82 -20.16
C ARG A 508 3.13 11.76 -21.32
N ASN A 509 4.23 12.52 -21.26
CA ASN A 509 4.63 13.42 -22.33
C ASN A 509 4.99 12.61 -23.59
N LYS A 510 4.47 13.08 -24.73
CA LYS A 510 4.76 12.61 -26.09
C LYS A 510 6.26 12.76 -26.37
N GLU A 511 6.71 12.17 -27.48
CA GLU A 511 8.07 12.17 -28.05
C GLU A 511 8.70 13.56 -28.36
N HIS A 512 8.55 14.54 -27.47
CA HIS A 512 9.22 15.82 -27.54
C HIS A 512 9.66 16.21 -26.13
N ASP A 513 10.84 15.74 -25.70
CA ASP A 513 11.58 16.46 -24.67
C ASP A 513 13.07 16.06 -24.61
N VAL A 514 13.78 16.31 -25.71
CA VAL A 514 15.24 16.53 -25.69
C VAL A 514 15.55 18.04 -25.78
N ASN A 515 14.57 18.90 -26.12
CA ASN A 515 14.84 20.28 -26.54
C ASN A 515 14.20 21.40 -25.68
N GLU A 516 13.34 21.13 -24.69
CA GLU A 516 12.78 22.21 -23.84
C GLU A 516 13.50 22.39 -22.48
N LEU A 517 14.32 21.42 -22.06
CA LEU A 517 15.17 21.56 -20.87
C LEU A 517 16.43 22.45 -21.09
N GLU A 518 16.89 22.64 -22.33
CA GLU A 518 18.00 23.58 -22.61
C GLU A 518 17.59 25.05 -22.51
N LYS A 519 16.31 25.39 -22.69
CA LYS A 519 15.84 26.78 -22.72
C LYS A 519 15.53 27.38 -21.35
N VAL A 520 15.36 26.54 -20.32
CA VAL A 520 15.07 27.02 -18.96
C VAL A 520 16.37 27.21 -18.13
N TYR A 521 17.49 26.63 -18.57
CA TYR A 521 18.78 26.71 -17.85
C TYR A 521 19.87 27.53 -18.55
N THR A 522 19.60 28.16 -19.70
CA THR A 522 20.56 29.04 -20.38
C THR A 522 20.08 30.50 -20.39
N SER A 523 19.95 31.10 -19.21
CA SER A 523 19.92 32.57 -19.09
C SER A 523 20.69 33.07 -17.88
N SER A 524 21.97 32.73 -17.79
CA SER A 524 22.95 33.51 -17.01
C SER A 524 24.34 32.96 -17.33
N GLU A 525 25.20 33.84 -17.84
CA GLU A 525 26.65 33.64 -18.04
C GLU A 525 26.98 32.68 -19.23
N ASP A 526 27.82 32.98 -20.21
CA ASP A 526 28.95 33.88 -20.20
C ASP A 526 29.35 34.31 -21.64
N LYS A 527 29.86 35.54 -21.75
CA LYS A 527 30.54 36.06 -22.93
C LYS A 527 31.96 35.51 -22.92
N ARG A 528 32.47 34.92 -24.02
CA ARG A 528 33.80 35.18 -24.62
C ARG A 528 34.29 34.04 -25.54
N LYS A 529 34.73 34.46 -26.74
CA LYS A 529 35.78 33.86 -27.61
C LYS A 529 35.44 32.51 -28.25
N GLU A 530 35.83 32.15 -29.46
CA GLU A 530 36.77 32.73 -30.43
C GLU A 530 36.46 32.15 -31.82
N ASN A 531 36.79 32.93 -32.85
CA ASN A 531 36.83 32.55 -34.26
C ASN A 531 37.55 31.20 -34.51
N ARG A 532 37.00 30.36 -35.39
CA ARG A 532 37.80 29.73 -36.47
C ARG A 532 36.95 29.24 -37.64
N MET A 533 37.51 29.47 -38.81
CA MET A 533 36.95 29.35 -40.15
C MET A 533 36.67 27.91 -40.62
N ILE A 534 35.74 27.86 -41.58
CA ILE A 534 35.31 26.80 -42.53
C ILE A 534 36.53 26.13 -43.24
N PRO A 535 36.42 24.90 -43.80
CA PRO A 535 35.92 24.78 -45.17
C PRO A 535 35.01 23.57 -45.48
N THR A 536 34.06 23.85 -46.37
CA THR A 536 33.13 22.99 -47.12
C THR A 536 33.82 22.07 -48.15
N VAL A 537 33.33 20.83 -48.34
CA VAL A 537 33.55 19.98 -49.54
C VAL A 537 32.29 19.08 -49.77
N PRO A 538 31.89 18.76 -51.04
CA PRO A 538 30.51 18.70 -51.53
C PRO A 538 29.94 17.25 -51.73
N PRO A 539 28.69 17.05 -52.22
CA PRO A 539 28.00 15.77 -52.13
C PRO A 539 28.33 14.82 -53.29
N ALA A 540 28.35 13.51 -53.02
CA ALA A 540 28.45 12.46 -54.04
C ALA A 540 27.16 11.63 -54.09
N LYS A 541 26.82 11.26 -55.32
CA LYS A 541 25.51 10.86 -55.84
C LYS A 541 25.12 9.43 -55.50
N SER A 542 23.81 9.22 -55.53
CA SER A 542 23.07 7.96 -55.66
C SER A 542 23.65 6.94 -56.63
N GLN A 543 23.64 5.67 -56.23
CA GLN A 543 23.00 4.57 -56.95
C GLN A 543 22.40 3.59 -55.95
#